data_AF-J7T9N6-F1
#
_entry.id   AF-J7T9N6-F1
#
_cell.length_a   1.000
_cell.length_b   1.000
_cell.length_c   1.000
_cell.angle_alpha   90.00
_cell.angle_beta   90.00
_cell.angle_gamma   90.00
#
_symmetry.space_group_name_H-M   'P 1'
#
loop_
_entity.id
_entity.type
_entity.pdbx_description
1 polymer ?
#
loop_
_entity_poly.entity_id
_entity_poly.type
_entity_poly.pdbx_seq_one_letter_code
_entity_poly.pdbx_strand_id
1 'polypeptide(L)'
;MLAALDISGRPFLVYDPGDALMAPMIGGYDTELTEEFLRAFAFHAEITLHVKILYGTNSHHKVEAVFKAVAHALRTAVGKDERLGDAIPSTKGVL
;
A
#
# COMPACT_ATOMS: atom_id res chain seq x y z
N MET A 1 5.09 6.51 -8.65
CA MET A 1 4.18 5.78 -7.73
C MET A 1 4.34 6.37 -6.35
N LEU A 2 3.25 6.50 -5.59
CA LEU A 2 3.28 6.86 -4.18
C LEU A 2 2.58 5.77 -3.38
N ALA A 3 3.22 5.31 -2.31
CA ALA A 3 2.61 4.48 -1.30
C ALA A 3 2.93 5.08 0.08
N ALA A 4 1.89 5.26 0.90
CA ALA A 4 2.01 5.66 2.29
C ALA A 4 1.18 4.69 3.12
N LEU A 5 1.69 4.26 4.26
CA LEU A 5 0.95 3.39 5.16
C LEU A 5 1.24 3.71 6.62
N ASP A 6 0.27 3.38 7.46
CA ASP A 6 0.27 3.56 8.92
C ASP A 6 -0.16 2.23 9.58
N ILE A 7 0.66 1.71 10.50
CA ILE A 7 0.35 0.51 11.29
C ILE A 7 -0.54 0.95 12.46
N SER A 8 -1.80 1.17 12.12
CA SER A 8 -2.68 2.03 12.90
C SER A 8 -3.70 1.31 13.79
N GLY A 9 -3.85 -0.01 13.65
CA GLY A 9 -4.99 -0.75 14.21
C GLY A 9 -6.32 -0.31 13.59
N ARG A 10 -6.28 0.28 12.39
CA ARG A 10 -7.43 0.91 11.72
C ARG A 10 -7.37 0.58 10.23
N PRO A 11 -8.13 -0.43 9.79
CA PRO A 11 -8.09 -0.88 8.41
C PRO A 11 -8.71 0.16 7.47
N PHE A 12 -7.96 0.58 6.45
CA PHE A 12 -8.46 1.46 5.41
C PHE A 12 -7.61 1.37 4.13
N LEU A 13 -8.24 1.53 2.97
CA LEU A 13 -7.55 1.61 1.68
C LEU A 13 -8.00 2.85 0.90
N VAL A 14 -7.03 3.61 0.40
CA VAL A 14 -7.21 4.49 -0.77
C VAL A 14 -6.37 3.94 -1.91
N TYR A 15 -7.02 3.65 -3.03
CA TYR A 15 -6.36 3.22 -4.26
C TYR A 15 -6.75 4.16 -5.41
N ASP A 16 -5.74 4.76 -6.04
CA ASP A 16 -5.89 5.63 -7.21
C ASP A 16 -5.04 5.03 -8.35
N PRO A 17 -5.66 4.41 -9.37
CA PRO A 17 -4.96 3.79 -10.49
C PRO A 17 -4.37 4.79 -11.49
N GLY A 18 -4.52 6.10 -11.25
CA GLY A 18 -4.11 7.18 -12.16
C GLY A 18 -5.01 7.32 -13.39
N ASP A 19 -4.66 8.26 -14.27
CA ASP A 19 -5.54 8.70 -15.37
C ASP A 19 -5.64 7.69 -16.53
N ALA A 20 -4.61 6.87 -16.73
CA ALA A 20 -4.61 5.88 -17.80
C ALA A 20 -5.26 4.58 -17.34
N LEU A 21 -6.24 4.09 -18.10
CA LEU A 21 -6.92 2.82 -17.81
C LEU A 21 -5.92 1.65 -17.76
N MET A 22 -6.18 0.71 -16.85
CA MET A 22 -5.48 -0.57 -16.81
C MET A 22 -6.04 -1.47 -17.92
N ALA A 23 -5.17 -2.17 -18.63
CA ALA A 23 -5.58 -3.29 -19.47
C ALA A 23 -6.20 -4.37 -18.59
N PRO A 24 -7.28 -5.06 -19.00
CA PRO A 24 -7.98 -6.02 -18.14
C PRO A 24 -7.06 -7.14 -17.64
N MET A 25 -6.14 -7.60 -18.50
CA MET A 25 -5.22 -8.69 -18.20
C MET A 25 -3.76 -8.29 -18.43
N ILE A 26 -2.86 -8.82 -17.59
CA ILE A 26 -1.40 -8.85 -17.78
C ILE A 26 -0.97 -10.32 -17.80
N GLY A 27 -0.87 -10.92 -18.98
CA GLY A 27 -0.69 -12.37 -19.10
C GLY A 27 -1.89 -13.10 -18.47
N GLY A 28 -1.63 -13.88 -17.42
CA GLY A 28 -2.68 -14.59 -16.64
C GLY A 28 -3.20 -13.81 -15.42
N TYR A 29 -2.79 -12.56 -15.22
CA TYR A 29 -3.18 -11.75 -14.06
C TYR A 29 -4.29 -10.76 -14.43
N ASP A 30 -5.43 -10.83 -13.74
CA ASP A 30 -6.50 -9.83 -13.84
C ASP A 30 -6.12 -8.57 -13.05
N THR A 31 -6.11 -7.42 -13.72
CA THR A 31 -5.65 -6.16 -13.11
C THR A 31 -6.58 -5.58 -12.06
N GLU A 32 -7.86 -5.97 -12.06
CA GLU A 32 -8.79 -5.58 -10.99
C GLU A 32 -8.38 -6.18 -9.64
N LEU A 33 -7.70 -7.33 -9.65
CA LEU A 33 -7.21 -7.99 -8.45
C LEU A 33 -6.11 -7.19 -7.73
N THR A 34 -5.49 -6.18 -8.35
CA THR A 34 -4.51 -5.34 -7.66
C THR A 34 -5.18 -4.56 -6.53
N GLU A 35 -6.33 -3.94 -6.78
CA GLU A 35 -7.05 -3.19 -5.74
C GLU A 35 -7.58 -4.14 -4.66
N GLU A 36 -8.20 -5.25 -5.06
CA GLU A 36 -8.77 -6.22 -4.11
C GLU A 36 -7.70 -6.87 -3.24
N PHE A 37 -6.52 -7.16 -3.80
CA PHE A 37 -5.37 -7.63 -3.02
C PHE A 37 -4.96 -6.59 -1.97
N LEU A 38 -4.79 -5.32 -2.38
CA LEU A 38 -4.39 -4.26 -1.44
C LEU A 38 -5.45 -4.03 -0.37
N ARG A 39 -6.73 -4.18 -0.72
CA ARG A 39 -7.86 -4.05 0.21
C ARG A 39 -7.83 -5.16 1.25
N ALA A 40 -7.71 -6.41 0.80
CA ALA A 40 -7.60 -7.54 1.70
C ALA A 40 -6.35 -7.43 2.59
N PHE A 41 -5.22 -7.05 2.02
CA PHE A 41 -3.96 -6.85 2.76
C PHE A 41 -4.11 -5.77 3.83
N ALA A 42 -4.61 -4.58 3.49
CA ALA A 42 -4.77 -3.48 4.43
C ALA A 42 -5.73 -3.84 5.57
N PHE A 43 -6.83 -4.53 5.25
CA PHE A 43 -7.84 -4.88 6.23
C PHE A 43 -7.39 -5.96 7.21
N HIS A 44 -6.75 -7.03 6.72
CA HIS A 44 -6.29 -8.12 7.59
C HIS A 44 -5.01 -7.79 8.37
N ALA A 45 -4.21 -6.86 7.87
CA ALA A 45 -3.05 -6.34 8.61
C ALA A 45 -3.42 -5.18 9.56
N GLU A 46 -4.68 -4.74 9.58
CA GLU A 46 -5.19 -3.62 10.38
C GLU A 46 -4.44 -2.29 10.14
N ILE A 47 -3.99 -2.08 8.91
CA ILE A 47 -3.25 -0.88 8.51
C ILE A 47 -4.11 0.08 7.69
N THR A 48 -3.79 1.37 7.77
CA THR A 48 -4.27 2.35 6.80
C THR A 48 -3.27 2.42 5.65
N LEU A 49 -3.72 2.19 4.42
CA LEU A 49 -2.89 2.15 3.22
C LEU A 49 -3.39 3.11 2.15
N HIS A 50 -2.50 3.93 1.62
CA HIS A 50 -2.74 4.82 0.48
C HIS A 50 -1.79 4.46 -0.65
N VAL A 51 -2.32 4.20 -1.84
CA VAL A 51 -1.56 3.92 -3.06
C VAL A 51 -2.08 4.80 -4.19
N LYS A 52 -1.17 5.52 -4.84
CA LYS A 52 -1.48 6.36 -6.01
C LYS A 52 -0.47 6.16 -7.12
N ILE A 53 -0.99 5.77 -8.29
CA ILE A 53 -0.22 5.75 -9.53
C ILE A 53 -0.21 7.17 -10.11
N LEU A 54 0.95 7.83 -10.03
CA LEU A 54 1.07 9.24 -10.48
C LEU A 54 0.87 9.39 -11.99
N TYR A 55 1.38 8.43 -12.77
CA TYR A 55 1.30 8.37 -14.23
C TYR A 55 1.80 6.99 -14.72
N GLY A 56 1.59 6.71 -16.00
CA GLY A 56 2.08 5.51 -16.67
C GLY A 56 0.98 4.85 -17.51
N THR A 57 1.35 4.20 -18.61
CA THR A 57 0.41 3.61 -19.57
C THR A 57 0.50 2.09 -19.67
N ASN A 58 1.62 1.50 -19.25
CA ASN A 58 1.81 0.05 -19.28
C ASN A 58 1.31 -0.60 -17.99
N SER A 59 0.26 -1.42 -18.08
CA SER A 59 -0.36 -2.07 -16.92
C SER A 59 0.61 -2.92 -16.10
N HIS A 60 1.52 -3.66 -16.75
CA HIS A 60 2.53 -4.47 -16.05
C HIS A 60 3.41 -3.60 -15.16
N HIS A 61 3.99 -2.55 -15.72
CA HIS A 61 4.84 -1.64 -14.95
C HIS A 61 4.07 -0.90 -13.87
N LYS A 62 2.79 -0.55 -14.11
CA LYS A 62 1.91 0.07 -13.11
C LYS A 62 1.70 -0.86 -11.92
N VAL A 63 1.28 -2.11 -12.15
CA VAL A 63 1.10 -3.12 -11.08
C VAL A 63 2.41 -3.37 -10.34
N GLU A 64 3.50 -3.64 -11.07
CA GLU A 64 4.80 -3.91 -10.44
C GLU A 64 5.28 -2.73 -9.58
N ALA A 65 5.09 -1.49 -10.05
CA ALA A 65 5.43 -0.30 -9.29
C ALA A 65 4.58 -0.15 -8.01
N VAL A 66 3.30 -0.57 -8.03
CA VAL A 66 2.44 -0.56 -6.84
C VAL A 66 3.04 -1.45 -5.77
N PHE A 67 3.33 -2.71 -6.12
CA PHE A 67 3.88 -3.68 -5.17
C PHE A 67 5.25 -3.25 -4.64
N LYS A 68 6.14 -2.74 -5.51
CA LYS A 68 7.44 -2.21 -5.08
C LYS A 68 7.29 -1.04 -4.10
N ALA A 69 6.41 -0.09 -4.39
CA ALA A 69 6.19 1.07 -3.53
C ALA A 69 5.63 0.66 -2.16
N VAL A 70 4.64 -0.25 -2.13
CA VAL A 70 4.08 -0.79 -0.89
C VAL A 70 5.14 -1.53 -0.08
N ALA A 71 5.97 -2.36 -0.71
CA ALA A 71 7.05 -3.08 -0.04
C ALA A 71 8.08 -2.12 0.60
N HIS A 72 8.45 -1.05 -0.10
CA HIS A 72 9.34 -0.02 0.44
C HIS A 72 8.72 0.75 1.61
N ALA A 73 7.46 1.16 1.51
CA ALA A 73 6.74 1.83 2.58
C ALA A 73 6.61 0.93 3.82
N LEU A 74 6.27 -0.35 3.61
CA LEU A 74 6.13 -1.33 4.68
C LEU A 74 7.45 -1.57 5.39
N ARG A 75 8.55 -1.75 4.64
CA ARG A 75 9.89 -1.91 5.22
C ARG A 75 10.25 -0.76 6.16
N THR A 76 9.90 0.47 5.79
CA THR A 76 10.13 1.65 6.64
C THR A 76 9.24 1.62 7.87
N ALA A 77 7.95 1.33 7.71
CA ALA A 77 6.97 1.35 8.80
C ALA A 77 7.20 0.26 9.86
N VAL A 78 7.67 -0.93 9.46
CA VAL A 78 8.01 -2.02 10.41
C VAL A 78 9.42 -1.90 10.99
N GLY A 79 10.22 -0.95 10.49
CA GLY A 79 11.57 -0.72 10.99
C GLY A 79 11.53 -0.21 12.44
N LYS A 80 12.42 -0.71 13.29
CA LYS A 80 12.57 -0.19 14.66
C LYS A 80 13.14 1.22 14.60
N ASP A 81 12.49 2.15 15.30
CA ASP A 81 13.03 3.50 15.51
C ASP A 81 13.73 3.55 16.87
N GLU A 82 15.06 3.61 16.85
CA GLU A 82 15.89 3.65 18.06
C GLU A 82 15.57 4.86 18.96
N ARG A 83 14.99 5.94 18.40
CA ARG A 83 14.61 7.14 19.14
C ARG A 83 13.36 6.93 20.00
N LEU A 84 12.51 5.98 19.63
CA LEU A 84 11.28 5.63 20.35
C LEU A 84 11.55 4.61 21.47
N GLY A 85 12.60 3.79 21.36
CA GLY A 85 12.88 2.72 22.32
C GLY A 85 11.69 1.74 22.41
N ASP A 86 11.17 1.53 23.63
CA ASP A 86 10.01 0.67 23.89
C ASP A 86 8.67 1.44 23.87
N ALA A 87 8.66 2.73 23.51
CA ALA A 87 7.45 3.52 23.47
C ALA A 87 6.52 3.10 22.33
N ILE A 88 5.22 3.00 22.62
CA ILE A 88 4.19 2.79 21.60
C ILE A 88 4.04 4.10 20.81
N PRO A 89 4.18 4.10 19.47
CA PRO A 89 4.13 5.30 18.64
C PRO A 89 2.69 5.80 18.42
N SER A 90 2.00 6.10 19.52
CA SER A 90 0.61 6.57 19.55
C SER A 90 0.42 7.50 20.74
N THR A 91 -0.18 8.67 20.52
CA THR A 91 -0.51 9.62 21.61
C THR A 91 -1.56 9.06 22.57
N LYS A 92 -2.28 8.00 22.17
CA LYS A 92 -3.23 7.27 23.02
C LYS A 92 -2.55 6.17 23.85
N GLY A 93 -1.27 5.89 23.61
CA GLY A 93 -0.53 4.82 24.28
C GLY A 93 -0.96 3.41 23.88
N VAL A 94 -1.77 3.26 22.83
CA VAL A 94 -2.28 1.97 22.32
C VAL A 94 -2.33 1.98 20.79
N LEU A 95 -2.13 0.80 20.20
CA LEU A 95 -2.29 0.45 18.78
C LEU A 95 -2.89 -0.95 18.67
#